data_AF-A0AAQ3JYN4-F1
#
_entry.id   AF-A0AAQ3JYN4-F1
#
_cell.length_a   1.000
_cell.length_b   1.000
_cell.length_c   1.000
_cell.angle_alpha   90.00
_cell.angle_beta   90.00
_cell.angle_gamma   90.00
#
_symmetry.space_group_name_H-M   'P 1'
#
loop_
_entity.id
_entity.type
_entity.pdbx_description
1 polymer ?
#
loop_
_entity_poly.entity_id
_entity_poly.type
_entity_poly.pdbx_seq_one_letter_code
_entity_poly.pdbx_strand_id
1 'polypeptide(L)'
;MIVWIAKGLRPVILGLILCASHSRTFSILNGYSSPLEIYKHLEHHDDAGTGTVLCVGSEWHRFPSSFFIPPYISEVRWIDDGFRGLLPFPFNSSLGGMAAAPPYFNDNNKASSDQYTLAALPFLDRELSPATYRSFFIPYKWQQKNVFGLYKLLKRIPKKDEAIHT
;
A
#
# COMPACT_ATOMS: atom_id res chain seq x y z
N MET A 1 -43.23 -13.33 31.10
CA MET A 1 -43.00 -12.93 29.69
C MET A 1 -41.66 -12.18 29.50
N ILE A 2 -41.49 -10.95 30.00
CA ILE A 2 -40.28 -10.12 29.83
C ILE A 2 -38.94 -10.84 30.07
N VAL A 3 -38.80 -11.60 31.17
CA VAL A 3 -37.54 -12.31 31.49
C VAL A 3 -37.15 -13.36 30.45
N TRP A 4 -38.13 -14.04 29.84
CA TRP A 4 -37.88 -15.03 28.78
C TRP A 4 -37.49 -14.36 27.46
N ILE A 5 -38.15 -13.24 27.12
CA ILE A 5 -37.77 -12.41 25.97
C ILE A 5 -36.34 -11.91 26.14
N ALA A 6 -35.97 -11.37 27.31
CA ALA A 6 -34.61 -10.91 27.59
C ALA A 6 -33.56 -12.05 27.51
N LYS A 7 -33.90 -13.26 28.00
CA LYS A 7 -33.03 -14.44 27.92
C LYS A 7 -32.80 -14.93 26.48
N GLY A 8 -33.77 -14.78 25.58
CA GLY A 8 -33.60 -15.11 24.15
C GLY A 8 -32.96 -13.99 23.33
N LEU A 9 -33.38 -12.74 23.55
CA LEU A 9 -32.94 -11.59 22.77
C LEU A 9 -31.47 -11.21 23.04
N ARG A 10 -31.01 -11.32 24.30
CA ARG A 10 -29.63 -10.98 24.68
C ARG A 10 -28.56 -11.83 23.96
N PRO A 11 -28.61 -13.19 23.93
CA PRO A 11 -27.64 -13.98 23.18
C PRO A 11 -27.75 -13.77 21.67
N VAL A 12 -28.94 -13.50 21.11
CA VAL A 12 -29.10 -13.17 19.68
C VAL A 12 -28.38 -11.86 19.33
N ILE A 13 -28.58 -10.79 20.11
CA ILE A 13 -27.88 -9.51 19.91
C ILE A 13 -26.37 -9.67 20.06
N LEU A 14 -25.90 -10.39 21.08
CA LEU A 14 -24.47 -10.65 21.27
C LEU A 14 -23.87 -11.47 20.12
N GLY A 15 -24.58 -12.48 19.61
CA GLY A 15 -24.19 -13.25 18.44
C GLY A 15 -24.05 -12.37 17.19
N LEU A 16 -25.03 -11.50 16.92
CA LEU A 16 -24.99 -10.55 15.80
C LEU A 16 -23.80 -9.58 15.91
N ILE A 17 -23.51 -9.05 17.11
CA ILE A 17 -22.35 -8.18 17.36
C ILE A 17 -21.04 -8.93 17.11
N LEU A 18 -20.92 -10.19 17.57
CA LEU A 18 -19.73 -11.01 17.35
C LEU A 18 -19.54 -11.33 15.85
N CYS A 19 -20.60 -11.69 15.12
CA CYS A 19 -20.54 -11.92 13.68
C CYS A 19 -20.14 -10.66 12.90
N ALA A 20 -20.73 -9.50 13.22
CA ALA A 20 -20.38 -8.22 12.60
C ALA A 20 -18.92 -7.82 12.89
N SER A 21 -18.47 -8.04 14.13
CA SER A 21 -17.08 -7.79 14.55
C SER A 21 -16.09 -8.67 13.79
N HIS A 22 -16.35 -9.98 13.68
CA HIS A 22 -15.50 -10.90 12.91
C HIS A 22 -15.48 -10.55 11.41
N SER A 23 -16.63 -10.24 10.81
CA SER A 23 -16.70 -9.82 9.40
C SER A 23 -15.90 -8.53 9.14
N ARG A 24 -15.94 -7.58 10.09
CA ARG A 24 -15.13 -6.36 10.01
C ARG A 24 -13.64 -6.63 10.16
N THR A 25 -13.23 -7.44 11.15
CA THR A 25 -11.82 -7.83 11.32
C THR A 25 -11.29 -8.53 10.07
N PHE A 26 -12.06 -9.47 9.49
CA PHE A 26 -11.68 -10.17 8.27
C PHE A 26 -11.58 -9.21 7.06
N SER A 27 -12.49 -8.23 6.94
CA SER A 27 -12.42 -7.18 5.91
C SER A 27 -11.20 -6.27 6.08
N ILE A 28 -10.81 -5.97 7.32
CA ILE A 28 -9.60 -5.17 7.61
C ILE A 28 -8.35 -5.96 7.24
N LEU A 29 -8.23 -7.20 7.70
CA LEU A 29 -7.08 -8.06 7.42
C LEU A 29 -6.88 -8.23 5.91
N ASN A 30 -7.88 -8.74 5.18
CA ASN A 30 -7.73 -9.02 3.74
C ASN A 30 -7.77 -7.76 2.86
N GLY A 31 -8.40 -6.67 3.31
CA GLY A 31 -8.52 -5.43 2.53
C GLY A 31 -7.34 -4.46 2.69
N TYR A 32 -6.59 -4.55 3.81
CA TYR A 32 -5.58 -3.57 4.20
C TYR A 32 -4.23 -4.19 4.63
N SER A 33 -4.03 -5.51 4.59
CA SER A 33 -2.71 -6.13 4.83
C SER A 33 -1.72 -5.96 3.68
N SER A 34 -2.20 -5.70 2.46
CA SER A 34 -1.40 -5.57 1.23
C SER A 34 -0.08 -4.79 1.40
N PRO A 35 -0.03 -3.57 1.97
CA PRO A 35 1.23 -2.83 2.17
C PRO A 35 2.15 -3.43 3.25
N LEU A 36 1.71 -4.37 4.09
CA LEU A 36 2.56 -5.10 5.03
C LEU A 36 3.03 -6.46 4.48
N GLU A 37 2.29 -7.04 3.54
CA GLU A 37 2.63 -8.30 2.89
C GLU A 37 3.56 -8.11 1.70
N ILE A 38 3.42 -7.00 0.95
CA ILE A 38 4.23 -6.74 -0.25
C ILE A 38 5.73 -6.67 0.07
N TYR A 39 6.15 -5.97 1.12
CA TYR A 39 7.57 -5.80 1.46
C TYR A 39 8.24 -7.09 1.96
N LYS A 40 7.49 -8.06 2.53
CA LYS A 40 8.05 -9.37 2.94
C LYS A 40 8.63 -10.16 1.76
N HIS A 41 8.17 -9.90 0.55
CA HIS A 41 8.71 -10.52 -0.65
C HIS A 41 10.13 -10.01 -0.97
N LEU A 42 10.54 -8.85 -0.43
CA LEU A 42 11.89 -8.33 -0.57
C LEU A 42 12.91 -9.13 0.26
N GLU A 43 12.52 -9.68 1.41
CA GLU A 43 13.42 -10.52 2.25
C GLU A 43 13.97 -11.76 1.52
N HIS A 44 13.31 -12.18 0.44
CA HIS A 44 13.70 -13.34 -0.37
C HIS A 44 14.46 -12.96 -1.65
N HIS A 45 14.86 -11.68 -1.78
CA HIS A 45 15.42 -11.10 -3.00
C HIS A 45 16.80 -10.43 -2.82
N ASP A 46 17.64 -11.03 -1.99
CA ASP A 46 19.07 -10.69 -1.85
C ASP A 46 19.88 -10.84 -3.16
N ASP A 47 19.32 -11.52 -4.17
CA ASP A 47 19.85 -11.64 -5.54
C ASP A 47 19.94 -10.30 -6.29
N ALA A 48 19.33 -9.23 -5.75
CA ALA A 48 19.32 -7.91 -6.37
C ALA A 48 20.68 -7.20 -6.38
N GLY A 49 21.59 -7.58 -5.48
CA GLY A 49 22.88 -6.90 -5.28
C GLY A 49 22.77 -5.63 -4.42
N THR A 50 23.91 -5.21 -3.86
CA THR A 50 24.00 -4.01 -3.02
C THR A 50 23.81 -2.74 -3.84
N GLY A 51 23.08 -1.76 -3.30
CA GLY A 51 22.78 -0.53 -4.02
C GLY A 51 21.53 -0.58 -4.89
N THR A 52 20.66 -1.57 -4.66
CA THR A 52 19.39 -1.73 -5.39
C THR A 52 18.42 -0.58 -5.11
N VAL A 53 17.74 -0.12 -6.17
CA VAL A 53 16.67 0.87 -6.12
C VAL A 53 15.31 0.17 -5.97
N LEU A 54 14.52 0.57 -4.98
CA LEU A 54 13.15 0.10 -4.78
C LEU A 54 12.15 1.10 -5.36
N CYS A 55 11.42 0.71 -6.42
CA CYS A 55 10.43 1.58 -7.04
C CYS A 55 9.01 1.28 -6.52
N VAL A 56 8.29 2.29 -6.03
CA VAL A 56 6.97 2.20 -5.36
C VAL A 56 5.93 3.11 -6.02
N GLY A 57 4.64 2.77 -6.00
CA GLY A 57 3.56 3.64 -6.49
C GLY A 57 3.24 4.84 -5.60
N SER A 58 2.25 5.64 -6.00
CA SER A 58 1.64 6.73 -5.24
C SER A 58 1.07 6.29 -3.89
N GLU A 59 0.81 4.99 -3.75
CA GLU A 59 0.27 4.37 -2.55
C GLU A 59 1.28 4.26 -1.39
N TRP A 60 2.49 4.77 -1.56
CA TRP A 60 3.48 4.97 -0.48
C TRP A 60 2.85 5.62 0.77
N HIS A 61 1.88 6.53 0.61
CA HIS A 61 1.27 7.24 1.74
C HIS A 61 0.45 6.33 2.69
N ARG A 62 0.10 5.11 2.27
CA ARG A 62 -0.57 4.13 3.14
C ARG A 62 0.40 3.39 4.06
N PHE A 63 1.69 3.40 3.73
CA PHE A 63 2.76 2.90 4.59
C PHE A 63 4.01 3.79 4.44
N PRO A 64 4.05 4.95 5.12
CA PRO A 64 5.10 5.97 4.92
C PRO A 64 6.42 5.65 5.64
N SER A 65 6.63 4.40 6.07
CA SER A 65 7.80 3.98 6.86
C SER A 65 8.75 3.12 6.01
N SER A 66 10.05 3.27 6.24
CA SER A 66 11.09 2.40 5.67
C SER A 66 11.35 1.12 6.48
N PHE A 67 10.59 0.86 7.56
CA PHE A 67 10.89 -0.21 8.52
C PHE A 67 10.95 -1.63 7.91
N PHE A 68 10.17 -1.91 6.87
CA PHE A 68 10.18 -3.20 6.16
C PHE A 68 11.02 -3.19 4.87
N ILE A 69 11.88 -2.19 4.67
CA ILE A 69 12.78 -2.11 3.51
C ILE A 69 14.12 -2.74 3.90
N PRO A 70 14.56 -3.84 3.27
CA PRO A 70 15.83 -4.48 3.58
C PRO A 70 17.04 -3.55 3.41
N PRO A 71 18.11 -3.71 4.21
CA PRO A 71 19.25 -2.79 4.24
C PRO A 71 20.14 -2.83 2.99
N TYR A 72 19.96 -3.81 2.08
CA TYR A 72 20.68 -3.86 0.80
C TYR A 72 20.12 -2.86 -0.24
N ILE A 73 18.92 -2.32 0.00
CA ILE A 73 18.24 -1.33 -0.83
C ILE A 73 18.74 0.07 -0.44
N SER A 74 19.31 0.80 -1.40
CA SER A 74 19.96 2.10 -1.17
C SER A 74 19.02 3.28 -1.26
N GLU A 75 18.07 3.26 -2.19
CA GLU A 75 17.11 4.34 -2.40
C GLU A 75 15.71 3.82 -2.74
N VAL A 76 14.70 4.60 -2.36
CA VAL A 76 13.30 4.42 -2.77
C VAL A 76 12.99 5.46 -3.83
N ARG A 77 12.38 5.03 -4.94
CA ARG A 77 11.91 5.85 -6.06
C ARG A 77 10.45 5.58 -6.33
N TRP A 78 9.83 6.40 -7.18
CA TRP A 78 8.42 6.25 -7.52
C TRP A 78 8.19 5.83 -8.96
N ILE A 79 6.98 5.36 -9.23
CA ILE A 79 6.52 4.94 -10.54
C ILE A 79 5.36 5.83 -11.04
N ASP A 80 5.25 6.10 -12.34
CA ASP A 80 4.05 6.77 -12.89
C ASP A 80 2.92 5.77 -12.89
N ASP A 81 1.90 6.10 -12.13
CA ASP A 81 0.70 5.31 -11.97
C ASP A 81 -0.58 6.06 -12.24
N GLY A 82 -0.46 7.30 -12.73
CA GLY A 82 -1.58 8.22 -12.91
C GLY A 82 -1.80 9.18 -11.74
N PHE A 83 -1.07 9.06 -10.63
CA PHE A 83 -1.05 10.10 -9.59
C PHE A 83 -0.53 11.42 -10.18
N ARG A 84 -1.16 12.53 -9.81
CA ARG A 84 -0.81 13.88 -10.33
C ARG A 84 -0.49 14.91 -9.22
N GLY A 85 -0.31 14.44 -7.99
CA GLY A 85 0.26 15.23 -6.90
C GLY A 85 1.79 15.20 -6.89
N LEU A 86 2.45 16.06 -6.12
CA LEU A 86 3.87 15.87 -5.80
C LEU A 86 4.05 14.64 -4.94
N LEU A 87 5.05 13.83 -5.29
CA LEU A 87 5.53 12.74 -4.46
C LEU A 87 6.67 13.23 -3.55
N PRO A 88 6.95 12.54 -2.42
CA PRO A 88 8.13 12.82 -1.62
C PRO A 88 9.42 12.71 -2.43
N PHE A 89 10.52 13.17 -1.86
CA PHE A 89 11.85 13.01 -2.43
C PHE A 89 12.82 12.53 -1.34
N PRO A 90 13.86 11.72 -1.66
CA PRO A 90 14.83 11.28 -0.67
C PRO A 90 15.56 12.46 -0.03
N PHE A 91 15.79 12.38 1.28
CA PHE A 91 16.56 13.38 2.01
C PHE A 91 17.99 13.47 1.46
N ASN A 92 18.43 14.68 1.11
CA ASN A 92 19.80 14.95 0.68
C ASN A 92 20.44 16.00 1.60
N SER A 93 21.34 15.57 2.48
CA SER A 93 22.05 16.43 3.43
C SER A 93 22.87 17.53 2.74
N SER A 94 23.48 17.22 1.59
CA SER A 94 24.30 18.17 0.80
C SER A 94 23.49 19.31 0.18
N LEU A 95 22.16 19.18 0.08
CA LEU A 95 21.27 20.23 -0.46
C LEU A 95 20.56 21.05 0.63
N GLY A 96 20.84 20.81 1.92
CA GLY A 96 20.14 21.45 3.05
C GLY A 96 19.12 20.55 3.74
N GLY A 97 19.07 19.26 3.40
CA GLY A 97 18.28 18.27 4.12
C GLY A 97 16.77 18.52 4.06
N MET A 98 16.13 18.65 5.22
CA MET A 98 14.67 18.89 5.30
C MET A 98 14.25 20.31 4.90
N ALA A 99 15.20 21.26 4.80
CA ALA A 99 14.93 22.61 4.31
C ALA A 99 15.06 22.73 2.77
N ALA A 100 15.48 21.67 2.09
CA ALA A 100 15.73 21.65 0.66
C ALA A 100 14.47 21.29 -0.13
N ALA A 101 13.91 22.25 -0.87
CA ALA A 101 12.92 21.97 -1.90
C ALA A 101 13.62 21.76 -3.25
N PRO A 102 13.47 20.61 -3.92
CA PRO A 102 13.97 20.43 -5.28
C PRO A 102 13.32 21.43 -6.26
N PRO A 103 14.04 21.92 -7.30
CA PRO A 103 13.55 22.99 -8.17
C PRO A 103 12.34 22.61 -9.04
N TYR A 104 11.97 21.33 -9.10
CA TYR A 104 10.76 20.82 -9.79
C TYR A 104 9.55 20.66 -8.84
N PHE A 105 9.69 20.97 -7.55
CA PHE A 105 8.55 21.11 -6.64
C PHE A 105 7.84 22.44 -6.93
N ASN A 106 6.51 22.48 -6.73
CA ASN A 106 5.68 23.64 -7.00
C ASN A 106 4.57 23.79 -5.96
N ASP A 107 4.20 25.04 -5.67
CA ASP A 107 3.22 25.40 -4.63
C ASP A 107 1.79 24.91 -4.93
N ASN A 108 1.54 24.42 -6.14
CA ASN A 108 0.23 23.87 -6.55
C ASN A 108 0.09 22.37 -6.29
N ASN A 109 1.10 21.72 -5.70
CA ASN A 109 1.16 20.27 -5.49
C ASN A 109 0.88 19.47 -6.79
N LYS A 110 1.44 19.90 -7.92
CA LYS A 110 1.32 19.19 -9.20
C LYS A 110 2.51 18.26 -9.42
N ALA A 111 2.28 17.06 -9.93
CA ALA A 111 3.33 16.11 -10.29
C ALA A 111 4.37 16.70 -11.26
N SER A 112 5.63 16.32 -11.09
CA SER A 112 6.68 16.46 -12.11
C SER A 112 6.98 15.12 -12.80
N SER A 113 7.32 15.15 -14.08
CA SER A 113 7.81 13.99 -14.85
C SER A 113 9.04 13.34 -14.22
N ASP A 114 9.83 14.11 -13.48
CA ASP A 114 11.13 13.71 -12.96
C ASP A 114 11.05 12.78 -11.74
N GLN A 115 9.83 12.38 -11.35
CA GLN A 115 9.55 11.57 -10.15
C GLN A 115 9.33 10.07 -10.42
N TYR A 116 9.31 9.59 -11.69
CA TYR A 116 8.61 8.34 -12.07
C TYR A 116 9.40 7.23 -12.84
N THR A 117 8.88 5.99 -12.79
CA THR A 117 9.22 4.69 -13.49
C THR A 117 7.93 3.79 -13.67
N LEU A 118 7.89 2.45 -13.90
CA LEU A 118 6.66 1.75 -14.46
C LEU A 118 6.36 0.21 -14.15
N ALA A 119 5.39 -0.18 -13.28
CA ALA A 119 4.64 -1.50 -13.28
C ALA A 119 3.45 -1.54 -12.26
N ALA A 120 2.68 -2.64 -12.00
CA ALA A 120 1.51 -2.64 -11.07
C ALA A 120 0.94 -3.99 -10.51
N LEU A 121 0.25 -3.97 -9.34
CA LEU A 121 -0.61 -5.02 -8.71
C LEU A 121 -1.89 -4.40 -8.07
N PRO A 122 -2.98 -5.12 -7.67
CA PRO A 122 -4.22 -4.52 -7.13
C PRO A 122 -4.38 -4.41 -5.58
N PHE A 123 -5.18 -3.43 -5.10
CA PHE A 123 -5.60 -3.22 -3.69
C PHE A 123 -7.07 -2.71 -3.59
N LEU A 124 -7.71 -2.76 -2.42
CA LEU A 124 -9.09 -2.23 -2.19
C LEU A 124 -9.19 -0.69 -2.11
N ASP A 125 -9.86 -0.04 -3.06
CA ASP A 125 -10.07 1.42 -3.06
C ASP A 125 -11.04 1.87 -1.98
N ARG A 126 -10.64 2.83 -1.15
CA ARG A 126 -11.44 3.33 -0.03
C ARG A 126 -12.55 4.28 -0.46
N GLU A 127 -12.30 5.13 -1.43
CA GLU A 127 -13.15 6.26 -1.80
C GLU A 127 -14.19 5.84 -2.84
N LEU A 128 -13.81 4.90 -3.71
CA LEU A 128 -14.66 4.35 -4.76
C LEU A 128 -15.47 3.12 -4.29
N SER A 129 -15.08 2.45 -3.20
CA SER A 129 -15.85 1.30 -2.66
C SER A 129 -16.97 1.73 -1.69
N PRO A 130 -18.19 1.17 -1.81
CA PRO A 130 -19.30 1.47 -0.91
C PRO A 130 -18.98 1.12 0.54
N ALA A 131 -19.38 1.99 1.47
CA ALA A 131 -19.03 1.88 2.90
C ALA A 131 -19.40 0.52 3.53
N THR A 132 -20.49 -0.12 3.10
CA THR A 132 -20.93 -1.43 3.57
C THR A 132 -19.96 -2.54 3.16
N TYR A 133 -19.67 -2.67 1.85
CA TYR A 133 -18.80 -3.72 1.31
C TYR A 133 -17.32 -3.48 1.59
N ARG A 134 -16.90 -2.22 1.81
CA ARG A 134 -15.55 -1.89 2.28
C ARG A 134 -15.31 -2.25 3.75
N SER A 135 -16.35 -2.11 4.59
CA SER A 135 -16.22 -2.30 6.05
C SER A 135 -16.50 -3.72 6.51
N PHE A 136 -17.22 -4.52 5.72
CA PHE A 136 -17.64 -5.88 6.06
C PHE A 136 -17.38 -6.84 4.91
N PHE A 137 -16.70 -7.95 5.22
CA PHE A 137 -16.52 -9.03 4.25
C PHE A 137 -17.82 -9.81 4.09
N ILE A 138 -18.42 -9.73 2.90
CA ILE A 138 -19.65 -10.44 2.53
C ILE A 138 -19.29 -11.41 1.40
N PRO A 139 -19.28 -12.73 1.64
CA PRO A 139 -18.87 -13.74 0.65
C PRO A 139 -19.55 -13.55 -0.71
N TYR A 140 -18.78 -13.75 -1.78
CA TYR A 140 -19.14 -13.58 -3.20
C TYR A 140 -19.52 -12.16 -3.64
N LYS A 141 -20.15 -11.34 -2.78
CA LYS A 141 -20.55 -9.96 -3.08
C LYS A 141 -19.41 -8.96 -2.91
N TRP A 142 -18.48 -9.18 -1.97
CA TRP A 142 -17.38 -8.27 -1.66
C TRP A 142 -16.53 -7.94 -2.90
N GLN A 143 -16.07 -8.97 -3.62
CA GLN A 143 -15.25 -8.81 -4.84
C GLN A 143 -16.00 -8.10 -5.98
N GLN A 144 -17.32 -8.23 -6.05
CA GLN A 144 -18.16 -7.69 -7.12
C GLN A 144 -18.68 -6.27 -6.85
N LYS A 145 -18.60 -5.80 -5.60
CA LYS A 145 -19.17 -4.52 -5.15
C LYS A 145 -18.14 -3.51 -4.69
N ASN A 146 -16.90 -3.94 -4.45
CA ASN A 146 -15.78 -3.07 -4.17
C ASN A 146 -15.00 -2.73 -5.45
N VAL A 147 -14.41 -1.55 -5.46
CA VAL A 147 -13.47 -1.10 -6.48
C VAL A 147 -12.05 -1.37 -5.99
N PHE A 148 -11.18 -1.80 -6.89
CA PHE A 148 -9.77 -2.06 -6.58
C PHE A 148 -8.88 -1.14 -7.38
N GLY A 149 -8.05 -0.34 -6.69
CA GLY A 149 -6.96 0.41 -7.31
C GLY A 149 -5.72 -0.46 -7.47
N LEU A 150 -4.58 0.15 -7.82
CA LEU A 150 -3.32 -0.59 -8.03
C LEU A 150 -2.19 -0.14 -7.08
N TYR A 151 -1.64 -1.08 -6.30
CA TYR A 151 -0.47 -0.90 -5.45
C TYR A 151 0.72 -1.45 -6.23
N LYS A 152 1.78 -0.67 -6.37
CA LYS A 152 2.70 -0.89 -7.46
C LYS A 152 4.13 -0.93 -6.93
N LEU A 153 4.86 -1.98 -7.27
CA LEU A 153 6.23 -2.20 -6.82
C LEU A 153 7.05 -2.82 -7.94
N LEU A 154 8.29 -2.36 -8.09
CA LEU A 154 9.18 -2.69 -9.20
C LEU A 154 10.57 -3.10 -8.68
N LYS A 155 11.06 -4.25 -9.15
CA LYS A 155 12.47 -4.63 -9.09
C LYS A 155 13.10 -4.36 -10.45
N ARG A 156 14.23 -3.64 -10.50
CA ARG A 156 15.05 -3.56 -11.71
C ARG A 156 15.67 -4.94 -11.95
N ILE A 157 15.36 -5.57 -13.08
CA ILE A 157 16.07 -6.77 -13.54
C ILE A 157 17.35 -6.29 -14.26
N PRO A 158 18.55 -6.73 -13.84
CA PRO A 158 19.79 -6.39 -14.56
C PRO A 158 19.74 -6.95 -15.99
N LYS A 159 20.31 -6.23 -16.96
CA LYS A 159 20.41 -6.78 -18.32
C LYS A 159 21.41 -7.93 -18.34
N LYS A 160 21.15 -8.91 -19.21
CA LYS A 160 21.97 -10.12 -19.34
C LYS A 160 23.44 -9.83 -19.72
N ASP A 161 23.68 -8.65 -20.29
CA ASP A 161 24.99 -8.14 -20.71
C ASP A 161 25.78 -7.47 -19.56
N GLU A 162 25.11 -7.04 -18.48
CA GLU A 162 25.74 -6.45 -17.29
C GLU A 162 26.18 -7.52 -16.27
N ALA A 163 25.53 -8.69 -16.28
CA ALA A 163 25.79 -9.81 -15.37
C ALA A 163 27.09 -10.60 -15.64
N ILE A 164 27.89 -10.20 -16.64
CA ILE A 164 29.14 -10.87 -17.03
C ILE A 164 30.38 -10.15 -16.47
N HIS A 165 30.22 -8.95 -15.88
CA HIS A 165 31.31 -8.10 -15.38
C HIS A 165 31.32 -7.87 -13.86
N THR A 166 30.72 -8.79 -13.09
CA THR A 166 30.86 -8.90 -11.62
C THR A 166 31.34 -10.29 -11.24
#